data_AF-A0A969BGZ4-F1
#
_entry.id   AF-A0A969BGZ4-F1
#
_cell.length_a   1.000
_cell.length_b   1.000
_cell.length_c   1.000
_cell.angle_alpha   90.00
_cell.angle_beta   90.00
_cell.angle_gamma   90.00
#
_symmetry.space_group_name_H-M   'P 1'
#
loop_
_entity.id
_entity.type
_entity.pdbx_description
1 polymer ?
#
loop_
_entity_poly.entity_id
_entity_poly.type
_entity_poly.pdbx_seq_one_letter_code
_entity_poly.pdbx_strand_id
1 'polypeptide(L)'
;VSRKLEQIETILAGIGKFNAESFRTSRLPLLNLPSDVLEVLRRGKIEYTKARAIARVKDEQQRSDLLNDAISQNLSLTQIKELIQKHELNQTDSEETEQQQLTRRYSDVGKRLKSTKIWDDTRKRKKLEKLLGDLEKLLLESETKQN
;
A
#
# COMPACT_ATOMS: atom_id res chain seq x y z
N VAL A 1 0.01 2.08 -39.73
CA VAL A 1 -0.21 1.63 -38.33
C VAL A 1 -1.40 0.66 -38.22
N SER A 2 -2.54 0.94 -38.89
CA SER A 2 -3.76 0.10 -38.83
C SER A 2 -3.57 -1.39 -39.12
N ARG A 3 -2.91 -1.74 -40.24
CA ARG A 3 -2.76 -3.14 -40.69
C ARG A 3 -2.05 -4.06 -39.69
N LYS A 4 -1.09 -3.55 -38.91
CA LYS A 4 -0.38 -4.34 -37.89
C LYS A 4 -1.27 -4.60 -36.67
N LEU A 5 -2.12 -3.64 -36.29
CA LEU A 5 -3.06 -3.80 -35.19
C LEU A 5 -4.15 -4.80 -35.54
N GLU A 6 -4.69 -4.75 -36.76
CA GLU A 6 -5.67 -5.73 -37.26
C GLU A 6 -5.11 -7.16 -37.24
N GLN A 7 -3.84 -7.34 -37.61
CA GLN A 7 -3.16 -8.64 -37.51
C GLN A 7 -3.01 -9.11 -36.05
N ILE A 8 -2.62 -8.21 -35.14
CA ILE A 8 -2.51 -8.51 -33.71
C ILE A 8 -3.87 -8.93 -33.15
N GLU A 9 -4.94 -8.19 -33.46
CA GLU A 9 -6.29 -8.50 -33.00
C GLU A 9 -6.79 -9.86 -33.50
N THR A 10 -6.51 -10.18 -34.76
CA THR A 10 -6.85 -11.50 -35.33
C THR A 10 -6.16 -12.64 -34.56
N ILE A 11 -4.88 -12.48 -34.26
CA ILE A 11 -4.11 -13.47 -33.49
C ILE A 11 -4.66 -13.59 -32.07
N LEU A 12 -4.90 -12.47 -31.39
CA LEU A 12 -5.42 -12.41 -30.02
C LEU A 12 -6.82 -13.04 -29.89
N ALA A 13 -7.67 -12.83 -30.89
CA ALA A 13 -8.98 -13.47 -30.95
C ALA A 13 -8.85 -14.99 -31.08
N GLY A 14 -7.90 -15.48 -31.89
CA GLY A 14 -7.67 -16.90 -32.12
C GLY A 14 -7.11 -17.68 -30.92
N ILE A 15 -6.24 -17.06 -30.11
CA ILE A 15 -5.60 -17.75 -28.97
C ILE A 15 -6.47 -17.80 -27.71
N GLY A 16 -7.46 -16.92 -27.58
CA GLY A 16 -8.21 -16.83 -26.32
C GLY A 16 -9.34 -15.81 -26.29
N LYS A 17 -9.87 -15.43 -27.47
CA LYS A 17 -10.94 -14.42 -27.60
C LYS A 17 -10.59 -13.08 -26.94
N PHE A 18 -9.30 -12.72 -26.95
CA PHE A 18 -8.86 -11.43 -26.44
C PHE A 18 -9.05 -10.35 -27.50
N ASN A 19 -9.50 -9.17 -27.08
CA ASN A 19 -9.23 -7.94 -27.83
C ASN A 19 -7.89 -7.33 -27.37
N ALA A 20 -7.34 -6.40 -28.15
CA ALA A 20 -6.06 -5.77 -27.86
C ALA A 20 -6.01 -5.13 -26.46
N GLU A 21 -7.09 -4.47 -26.05
CA GLU A 21 -7.18 -3.80 -24.76
C GLU A 21 -7.17 -4.77 -23.57
N SER A 22 -7.98 -5.83 -23.65
CA SER A 22 -8.07 -6.86 -22.62
C SER A 22 -6.75 -7.58 -22.47
N PHE A 23 -6.06 -7.89 -23.57
CA PHE A 23 -4.73 -8.48 -23.52
C PHE A 23 -3.70 -7.53 -22.89
N ARG A 24 -3.72 -6.26 -23.29
CA ARG A 24 -2.84 -5.21 -22.77
C ARG A 24 -2.99 -5.01 -21.26
N THR A 25 -4.21 -5.10 -20.74
CA THR A 25 -4.50 -4.83 -19.32
C THR A 25 -4.41 -6.07 -18.43
N SER A 26 -4.61 -7.27 -18.97
CA SER A 26 -4.67 -8.52 -18.19
C SER A 26 -3.50 -9.47 -18.38
N ARG A 27 -2.83 -9.46 -19.54
CA ARG A 27 -1.76 -10.41 -19.90
C ARG A 27 -0.39 -9.76 -19.96
N LEU A 28 -0.24 -8.61 -20.62
CA LEU A 28 1.05 -7.91 -20.66
C LEU A 28 1.63 -7.61 -19.27
N PRO A 29 0.85 -7.20 -18.25
CA PRO A 29 1.40 -6.95 -16.92
C PRO A 29 1.96 -8.19 -16.23
N LEU A 30 1.59 -9.40 -16.69
CA LEU A 30 2.11 -10.65 -16.13
C LEU A 30 3.59 -10.84 -16.44
N LEU A 31 4.11 -10.18 -17.48
CA LEU A 31 5.54 -10.22 -17.85
C LEU A 31 6.43 -9.49 -16.85
N ASN A 32 5.85 -8.58 -16.05
CA ASN A 32 6.56 -7.78 -15.06
C ASN A 32 6.40 -8.34 -13.64
N LEU A 33 5.87 -9.55 -13.49
CA LEU A 33 5.74 -10.16 -12.17
C LEU A 33 7.13 -10.60 -11.65
N PRO A 34 7.34 -10.54 -10.32
CA PRO A 34 8.46 -11.21 -9.66
C PRO A 34 8.60 -12.68 -10.10
N SER A 35 9.83 -13.16 -10.24
CA SER A 35 10.15 -14.48 -10.81
C SER A 35 9.52 -15.63 -10.04
N ASP A 36 9.53 -15.55 -8.71
CA ASP A 36 8.88 -16.45 -7.77
C ASP A 36 7.38 -16.62 -8.07
N VAL A 37 6.64 -15.52 -8.20
CA VAL A 37 5.20 -15.53 -8.51
C VAL A 37 4.96 -15.99 -9.95
N LEU A 38 5.81 -15.57 -10.89
CA LEU A 38 5.69 -15.91 -12.30
C LEU A 38 5.86 -17.41 -12.55
N GLU A 39 6.79 -18.07 -11.86
CA GLU A 39 6.96 -19.52 -11.96
C GLU A 39 5.72 -20.29 -11.51
N VAL A 40 5.14 -19.91 -10.37
CA VAL A 40 3.93 -20.55 -9.84
C VAL A 40 2.74 -20.35 -10.79
N LEU A 41 2.60 -19.14 -11.34
CA LEU A 41 1.58 -18.84 -12.35
C LEU A 41 1.75 -19.69 -13.61
N ARG A 42 2.98 -19.84 -14.12
CA ARG A 42 3.27 -20.66 -15.31
C ARG A 42 2.98 -22.14 -15.09
N ARG A 43 3.16 -22.64 -13.86
CA ARG A 43 2.79 -24.01 -13.47
C ARG A 43 1.28 -24.22 -13.32
N GLY A 44 0.47 -23.17 -13.49
CA GLY A 44 -0.99 -23.24 -13.37
C GLY A 44 -1.50 -23.42 -11.94
N LYS A 45 -0.65 -23.19 -10.92
CA LYS A 45 -1.01 -23.38 -9.51
C LYS A 45 -1.81 -22.22 -8.92
N ILE A 46 -1.83 -21.08 -9.61
CA ILE A 46 -2.52 -19.88 -9.18
C ILE A 46 -3.11 -19.14 -10.38
N GLU A 47 -4.28 -18.54 -10.20
CA GLU A 47 -4.92 -17.72 -11.23
C GLU A 47 -4.22 -16.36 -11.38
N TYR A 48 -4.27 -15.79 -12.59
CA TYR A 48 -3.55 -14.55 -12.92
C TYR A 48 -3.97 -13.34 -12.06
N THR A 49 -5.23 -13.27 -11.64
CA THR A 49 -5.74 -12.17 -10.79
C THR A 49 -5.15 -12.22 -9.40
N LYS A 50 -5.05 -13.43 -8.83
CA LYS A 50 -4.42 -13.69 -7.53
C LYS A 50 -2.92 -13.44 -7.60
N ALA A 51 -2.24 -13.94 -8.64
CA ALA A 51 -0.82 -13.68 -8.88
C ALA A 51 -0.52 -12.17 -8.97
N ARG A 52 -1.34 -11.40 -9.69
CA ARG A 52 -1.20 -9.93 -9.77
C ARG A 52 -1.39 -9.22 -8.44
N ALA A 53 -2.22 -9.75 -7.55
CA ALA A 53 -2.40 -9.17 -6.22
C ALA A 53 -1.17 -9.42 -5.35
N ILE A 54 -0.69 -10.67 -5.30
CA ILE A 54 0.47 -11.08 -4.51
C ILE A 54 1.75 -10.37 -4.97
N ALA A 55 1.93 -10.19 -6.28
CA ALA A 55 3.09 -9.50 -6.84
C ALA A 55 3.22 -8.01 -6.44
N ARG A 56 2.22 -7.41 -5.79
CA ARG A 56 2.32 -6.05 -5.25
C ARG A 56 3.14 -5.99 -3.97
N VAL A 57 3.30 -7.12 -3.27
CA VAL A 57 4.09 -7.21 -2.04
C VAL A 57 5.58 -7.08 -2.39
N LYS A 58 6.21 -6.01 -1.88
CA LYS A 58 7.62 -5.69 -2.16
C LYS A 58 8.58 -6.66 -1.47
N ASP A 59 8.30 -6.97 -0.22
CA ASP A 59 9.09 -7.89 0.58
C ASP A 59 9.03 -9.31 0.00
N GLU A 60 10.19 -9.91 -0.24
CA GLU A 60 10.30 -11.21 -0.88
C GLU A 60 9.83 -12.34 0.03
N GLN A 61 10.17 -12.29 1.32
CA GLN A 61 9.81 -13.33 2.27
C GLN A 61 8.29 -13.36 2.47
N GLN A 62 7.68 -12.21 2.71
CA GLN A 62 6.23 -12.09 2.87
C GLN A 62 5.47 -12.48 1.60
N ARG A 63 6.00 -12.12 0.43
CA ARG A 63 5.39 -12.52 -0.84
C ARG A 63 5.41 -14.03 -1.02
N SER A 64 6.52 -14.68 -0.66
CA SER A 64 6.66 -16.14 -0.71
C SER A 64 5.71 -16.84 0.25
N ASP A 65 5.61 -16.36 1.49
CA ASP A 65 4.71 -16.92 2.51
C ASP A 65 3.24 -16.79 2.07
N LEU A 66 2.84 -15.60 1.61
CA LEU A 66 1.49 -15.35 1.08
C LEU A 66 1.18 -16.21 -0.15
N LEU A 67 2.17 -16.44 -1.01
CA LEU A 67 2.03 -17.30 -2.18
C LEU A 67 1.78 -18.76 -1.77
N ASN A 68 2.50 -19.26 -0.76
CA ASN A 68 2.32 -20.60 -0.23
C ASN A 68 0.95 -20.77 0.45
N ASP A 69 0.51 -19.79 1.23
CA ASP A 69 -0.81 -19.78 1.86
C ASP A 69 -1.93 -19.74 0.81
N ALA A 70 -1.78 -18.90 -0.22
CA ALA A 70 -2.76 -18.80 -1.30
C ALA A 70 -2.96 -20.13 -2.04
N ILE A 71 -1.90 -20.91 -2.23
CA ILE A 71 -1.95 -22.23 -2.89
C ILE A 71 -2.50 -23.29 -1.94
N SER A 72 -1.95 -23.39 -0.73
CA SER A 72 -2.29 -24.47 0.22
C SER A 72 -3.72 -24.35 0.73
N GLN A 73 -4.18 -23.14 1.01
CA GLN A 73 -5.51 -22.86 1.55
C GLN A 73 -6.53 -22.49 0.48
N ASN A 74 -6.15 -22.52 -0.81
CA ASN A 74 -6.99 -22.13 -1.95
C ASN A 74 -7.67 -20.75 -1.77
N LEU A 75 -6.93 -19.78 -1.25
CA LEU A 75 -7.48 -18.47 -0.90
C LEU A 75 -8.14 -17.78 -2.10
N SER A 76 -9.26 -17.12 -1.84
CA SER A 76 -9.94 -16.24 -2.79
C SER A 76 -9.14 -14.95 -3.01
N LEU A 77 -9.41 -14.26 -4.13
CA LEU A 77 -8.80 -12.96 -4.41
C LEU A 77 -9.07 -11.94 -3.31
N THR A 78 -10.26 -11.97 -2.71
CA THR A 78 -10.64 -11.07 -1.62
C THR A 78 -9.84 -11.35 -0.36
N GLN A 79 -9.73 -12.62 0.04
CA GLN A 79 -8.92 -13.03 1.20
C GLN A 79 -7.44 -12.66 1.03
N ILE A 80 -6.88 -12.84 -0.18
CA ILE A 80 -5.49 -12.43 -0.48
C ILE A 80 -5.32 -10.91 -0.27
N LYS A 81 -6.26 -10.10 -0.76
CA LYS A 81 -6.22 -8.64 -0.56
C LYS A 81 -6.32 -8.26 0.91
N GLU A 82 -7.19 -8.91 1.67
CA GLU A 82 -7.33 -8.68 3.10
C GLU A 82 -6.06 -9.03 3.88
N LEU A 83 -5.40 -10.14 3.55
CA LEU A 83 -4.13 -10.53 4.15
C LEU A 83 -3.03 -9.51 3.83
N ILE A 84 -2.89 -9.10 2.57
CA ILE A 84 -1.93 -8.05 2.17
C ILE A 84 -2.19 -6.77 2.98
N GLN A 85 -3.45 -6.33 3.08
CA GLN A 85 -3.80 -5.13 3.83
C GLN A 85 -3.47 -5.27 5.32
N LYS A 86 -3.77 -6.43 5.94
CA LYS A 86 -3.40 -6.68 7.35
C LYS A 86 -1.89 -6.65 7.55
N HIS A 87 -1.12 -7.23 6.63
CA HIS A 87 0.34 -7.21 6.71
C HIS A 87 0.91 -5.80 6.49
N GLU A 88 0.38 -5.02 5.55
CA GLU A 88 0.78 -3.62 5.35
C GLU A 88 0.45 -2.74 6.59
N LEU A 89 -0.71 -2.95 7.21
CA LEU A 89 -1.09 -2.28 8.46
C LEU A 89 -0.19 -2.71 9.63
N ASN A 90 0.11 -4.00 9.76
CA ASN A 90 0.96 -4.51 10.83
C ASN A 90 2.44 -4.12 10.64
N GLN A 91 2.92 -3.98 9.40
CA GLN A 91 4.24 -3.42 9.11
C GLN A 91 4.31 -1.92 9.41
N THR A 92 3.21 -1.18 9.21
CA THR A 92 3.15 0.21 9.68
C THR A 92 3.12 0.31 11.21
N ASP A 93 2.64 -0.71 11.93
CA ASP A 93 2.69 -0.72 13.40
C ASP A 93 4.04 -1.24 13.97
N SER A 94 4.81 -2.00 13.18
CA SER A 94 6.05 -2.65 13.65
C SER A 94 7.34 -1.90 13.26
N GLU A 95 7.29 -1.00 12.28
CA GLU A 95 8.42 -0.16 11.84
C GLU A 95 8.13 1.35 11.93
N GLU A 96 7.15 1.76 12.73
CA GLU A 96 7.09 3.16 13.12
C GLU A 96 8.26 3.45 14.06
N THR A 97 9.27 4.15 13.56
CA THR A 97 10.17 4.90 14.42
C THR A 97 9.32 5.71 15.41
N GLU A 98 9.70 5.80 16.69
CA GLU A 98 8.96 6.59 17.70
C GLU A 98 8.53 7.96 17.15
N GLN A 99 9.37 8.56 16.31
CA GLN A 99 9.10 9.80 15.58
C GLN A 99 7.85 9.79 14.68
N GLN A 100 7.56 8.70 13.97
CA GLN A 100 6.37 8.56 13.12
C GLN A 100 5.08 8.43 13.96
N GLN A 101 5.13 7.68 15.06
CA GLN A 101 4.04 7.62 16.05
C GLN A 101 3.78 8.98 16.67
N LEU A 102 4.83 9.69 17.08
CA LEU A 102 4.71 11.05 17.59
C LEU A 102 4.12 11.99 16.53
N THR A 103 4.52 11.88 15.25
CA THR A 103 4.02 12.70 14.15
C THR A 103 2.54 12.43 13.86
N ARG A 104 2.11 11.15 13.86
CA ARG A 104 0.69 10.78 13.72
C ARG A 104 -0.14 11.30 14.89
N ARG A 105 0.32 11.08 16.14
CA ARG A 105 -0.34 11.59 17.35
C ARG A 105 -0.46 13.12 17.32
N TYR A 106 0.58 13.82 16.90
CA TYR A 106 0.55 15.27 16.73
C TYR A 106 -0.50 15.70 15.69
N SER A 107 -0.51 15.07 14.51
CA SER A 107 -1.46 15.37 13.42
C SER A 107 -2.92 15.17 13.86
N ASP A 108 -3.20 14.07 14.56
CA ASP A 108 -4.55 13.75 15.04
C ASP A 108 -5.00 14.68 16.16
N VAL A 109 -4.10 15.03 17.09
CA VAL A 109 -4.38 16.06 18.11
C VAL A 109 -4.66 17.40 17.43
N GLY A 110 -3.88 17.81 16.43
CA GLY A 110 -4.09 19.04 15.67
C GLY A 110 -5.43 19.09 14.94
N LYS A 111 -5.83 17.99 14.28
CA LYS A 111 -7.15 17.88 13.64
C LYS A 111 -8.29 17.97 14.66
N ARG A 112 -8.17 17.27 15.79
CA ARG A 112 -9.18 17.28 16.87
C ARG A 112 -9.28 18.63 17.55
N LEU A 113 -8.17 19.34 17.71
CA LEU A 113 -8.13 20.67 18.29
C LEU A 113 -8.83 21.71 17.41
N LYS A 114 -8.74 21.57 16.08
CA LYS A 114 -9.49 22.40 15.11
C LYS A 114 -10.99 22.11 15.12
N SER A 115 -11.39 20.87 15.38
CA SER A 115 -12.80 20.46 15.33
C SER A 115 -13.54 20.56 16.68
N THR A 116 -12.85 20.82 17.79
CA THR A 116 -13.48 20.92 19.12
C THR A 116 -13.63 22.37 19.60
N LYS A 117 -14.68 22.61 20.39
CA LYS A 117 -14.98 23.86 21.11
C LYS A 117 -13.98 24.20 22.24
N ILE A 118 -12.75 23.68 22.18
CA ILE A 118 -11.71 23.97 23.18
C ILE A 118 -11.33 25.46 23.17
N TRP A 119 -11.56 26.14 22.04
CA TRP A 119 -11.36 27.59 21.86
C TRP A 119 -12.34 28.46 22.66
N ASP A 120 -13.51 27.92 23.02
CA ASP A 120 -14.57 28.65 23.72
C ASP A 120 -14.33 28.72 25.24
N ASP A 121 -13.49 27.83 25.79
CA ASP A 121 -13.16 27.77 27.22
C ASP A 121 -11.87 28.54 27.52
N THR A 122 -12.00 29.69 28.18
CA THR A 122 -10.88 30.58 28.54
C THR A 122 -9.80 29.90 29.37
N ARG A 123 -10.14 28.90 30.21
CA ARG A 123 -9.15 28.17 31.03
C ARG A 123 -8.38 27.16 30.19
N LYS A 124 -9.05 26.47 29.27
CA LYS A 124 -8.40 25.50 28.37
C LYS A 124 -7.56 26.19 27.30
N ARG A 125 -8.01 27.33 26.80
CA ARG A 125 -7.25 28.18 25.86
C ARG A 125 -5.92 28.65 26.45
N LYS A 126 -5.92 29.18 27.68
CA LYS A 126 -4.66 29.59 28.37
C LYS A 126 -3.69 28.42 28.59
N LYS A 127 -4.21 27.23 28.91
CA LYS A 127 -3.37 26.02 29.06
C LYS A 127 -2.78 25.57 27.71
N LEU A 128 -3.56 25.63 26.64
CA LEU A 128 -3.10 25.32 25.29
C LEU A 128 -2.02 26.28 24.81
N GLU A 129 -2.20 27.58 25.04
CA GLU A 129 -1.22 28.62 24.71
C GLU A 129 0.12 28.38 25.41
N LYS A 130 0.10 28.01 26.69
CA LYS A 130 1.31 27.62 27.42
C LYS A 130 1.99 26.40 26.81
N LEU A 131 1.23 25.35 26.48
CA LEU A 131 1.77 24.12 25.87
C LEU A 131 2.35 24.36 24.48
N LEU A 132 1.73 25.25 23.68
CA LEU A 132 2.27 25.65 22.39
C LEU A 132 3.58 26.44 22.55
N GLY A 133 3.64 27.35 23.52
CA GLY A 133 4.88 28.08 23.83
C GLY A 133 6.02 27.17 24.29
N ASP A 134 5.72 26.11 25.05
CA ASP A 134 6.72 25.12 25.44
C ASP A 134 7.21 24.30 24.22
N LEU A 135 6.34 23.99 23.27
CA LEU A 135 6.72 23.33 22.00
C LEU A 135 7.58 24.24 21.10
N GLU A 136 7.25 25.53 21.00
CA GLU A 136 8.04 26.51 20.25
C GLU A 136 9.45 26.68 20.83
N LYS A 137 9.59 26.69 22.16
CA LYS A 137 10.91 26.72 22.80
C LYS A 137 11.75 25.49 22.49
N LEU A 138 11.14 24.30 22.53
CA LEU A 138 11.84 23.05 22.19
C LEU A 138 12.30 23.02 20.72
N LEU A 139 11.51 23.59 19.81
CA LEU A 139 11.90 23.76 18.41
C LEU A 139 13.11 24.68 18.28
N LEU A 140 13.08 25.85 18.93
CA LEU A 140 14.18 26.81 18.93
C LEU A 140 15.48 26.22 19.53
N GLU A 141 15.37 25.46 20.62
CA GLU A 141 16.52 24.76 21.25
C GLU A 141 17.10 23.65 20.38
N SER A 142 16.27 23.00 19.55
CA SER A 142 16.73 21.98 18.60
C SER A 142 17.44 22.59 17.39
N GLU A 143 17.02 23.77 16.93
CA GLU A 143 17.63 24.51 15.82
C GLU A 143 18.96 25.18 16.23
N THR A 144 19.11 25.59 17.49
CA THR A 144 20.37 26.20 17.99
C THR A 144 21.50 25.21 18.22
N LYS A 145 21.23 23.90 18.33
CA LYS A 145 22.25 22.84 18.51
C LYS A 145 22.85 22.32 17.20
N GLN A 146 22.36 22.76 16.04
CA GLN A 146 22.87 22.38 14.73
C GLN A 146 23.86 23.39 14.11
N ASN A 147 24.24 24.44 14.85
CA ASN A 147 25.25 25.44 14.46
C ASN A 147 26.52 25.31 15.31
#